data_AF-A0A348ZWZ6-F1
#
_entry.id   AF-A0A348ZWZ6-F1
#
_cell.length_a   1.000
_cell.length_b   1.000
_cell.length_c   1.000
_cell.angle_alpha   90.00
_cell.angle_beta   90.00
_cell.angle_gamma   90.00
#
_symmetry.space_group_name_H-M   'P 1'
#
loop_
_entity.id
_entity.type
_entity.pdbx_description
1 polymer ?
#
loop_
_entity_poly.entity_id
_entity_poly.type
_entity_poly.pdbx_seq_one_letter_code
_entity_poly.pdbx_strand_id
1 'polypeptide(L)'
;LNALNLEGEQRFGVQIVKKAIEEPMRWIALNAGHDGSIIIEKVKNGTGNFGFDAGKEVFVDDMQDAGIIDPTKVARTALQNAASVAALLLTTECMIAEKPADKAPMGMPPGGGMGGMGGMGGMGGMGGMY
;
A
#
# COMPACT_ATOMS: atom_id res chain seq x y z
N LEU A 1 -22.02 -14.08 0.35
CA LEU A 1 -22.56 -12.97 1.19
C LEU A 1 -24.07 -12.74 1.03
N ASN A 2 -24.70 -13.05 -0.12
CA ASN A 2 -26.14 -12.79 -0.35
C ASN A 2 -27.09 -13.70 0.46
N ALA A 3 -26.61 -14.83 0.96
CA ALA A 3 -27.41 -15.77 1.76
C ALA A 3 -27.55 -15.36 3.24
N LEU A 4 -26.88 -14.28 3.66
CA LEU A 4 -26.95 -13.80 5.04
C LEU A 4 -28.22 -12.96 5.24
N ASN A 5 -29.06 -13.34 6.20
CA ASN A 5 -30.22 -12.55 6.62
C ASN A 5 -29.84 -11.70 7.83
N LEU A 6 -29.48 -10.44 7.60
CA LEU A 6 -28.97 -9.51 8.62
C LEU A 6 -29.76 -8.20 8.58
N GLU A 7 -29.95 -7.61 9.75
CA GLU A 7 -30.71 -6.38 9.94
C GLU A 7 -29.82 -5.23 10.44
N GLY A 8 -30.30 -4.00 10.30
CA GLY A 8 -29.63 -2.81 10.82
C GLY A 8 -28.18 -2.65 10.38
N GLU A 9 -27.30 -2.34 11.34
CA GLU A 9 -25.87 -2.03 11.11
C GLU A 9 -25.08 -3.22 10.54
N GLN A 10 -25.48 -4.45 10.85
CA GLN A 10 -24.82 -5.65 10.31
C GLN A 10 -24.99 -5.74 8.79
N ARG A 11 -26.17 -5.34 8.27
CA ARG A 11 -26.40 -5.25 6.82
C ARG A 11 -25.47 -4.24 6.17
N PHE A 12 -25.24 -3.10 6.84
CA PHE A 12 -24.32 -2.07 6.36
C PHE A 12 -22.86 -2.60 6.34
N GLY A 13 -22.43 -3.30 7.39
CA GLY A 13 -21.11 -3.94 7.42
C GLY A 13 -20.88 -4.92 6.26
N VAL A 14 -21.89 -5.74 5.91
CA VAL A 14 -21.80 -6.62 4.73
C VAL A 14 -21.66 -5.85 3.43
N GLN A 15 -22.32 -4.71 3.28
CA GLN A 15 -22.17 -3.88 2.08
C GLN A 15 -20.75 -3.30 1.95
N ILE A 16 -20.13 -2.91 3.07
CA ILE A 16 -18.73 -2.47 3.09
C ILE A 16 -17.82 -3.61 2.60
N VAL A 17 -17.97 -4.81 3.16
CA VAL A 17 -17.15 -5.97 2.75
C VAL A 17 -17.36 -6.31 1.28
N LYS A 18 -18.61 -6.31 0.78
CA LYS A 18 -18.91 -6.54 -0.64
C LYS A 18 -18.21 -5.56 -1.56
N LYS A 19 -18.17 -4.28 -1.19
CA LYS A 19 -17.45 -3.27 -1.96
C LYS A 19 -15.93 -3.47 -1.87
N ALA A 20 -15.40 -3.76 -0.68
CA ALA A 20 -13.98 -3.91 -0.45
C ALA A 20 -13.36 -5.10 -1.22
N ILE A 21 -14.08 -6.21 -1.39
CA ILE A 21 -13.56 -7.37 -2.15
C ILE A 21 -13.39 -7.10 -3.65
N GLU A 22 -13.97 -6.01 -4.18
CA GLU A 22 -13.79 -5.60 -5.58
C GLU A 22 -12.49 -4.82 -5.79
N GLU A 23 -11.94 -4.23 -4.73
CA GLU A 23 -10.77 -3.34 -4.81
C GLU A 23 -9.48 -4.02 -5.32
N PRO A 24 -9.15 -5.28 -4.96
CA PRO A 24 -7.99 -5.96 -5.54
C PRO A 24 -8.04 -6.01 -7.07
N MET A 25 -9.20 -6.34 -7.65
CA MET A 25 -9.39 -6.38 -9.10
C MET A 25 -9.35 -4.98 -9.71
N ARG A 26 -9.91 -3.97 -9.02
CA ARG A 26 -9.84 -2.57 -9.44
C ARG A 26 -8.39 -2.13 -9.62
N TRP A 27 -7.55 -2.41 -8.63
CA TRP A 27 -6.13 -2.06 -8.68
C TRP A 27 -5.37 -2.81 -9.78
N ILE A 28 -5.66 -4.10 -9.98
CA ILE A 28 -5.08 -4.87 -11.09
C ILE A 28 -5.43 -4.24 -12.44
N ALA A 29 -6.70 -3.90 -12.66
CA ALA A 29 -7.15 -3.27 -13.90
C ALA A 29 -6.54 -1.88 -14.10
N LEU A 30 -6.51 -1.05 -13.06
CA LEU A 30 -5.92 0.29 -13.11
C LEU A 30 -4.42 0.24 -13.41
N ASN A 31 -3.69 -0.71 -12.81
CA ASN A 31 -2.26 -0.92 -13.09
C ASN A 31 -2.01 -1.39 -14.53
N ALA A 32 -2.99 -2.06 -15.14
CA ALA A 32 -2.99 -2.41 -16.56
C ALA A 32 -3.52 -1.29 -17.48
N GLY A 33 -3.85 -0.11 -16.94
CA GLY A 33 -4.32 1.05 -17.73
C GLY A 33 -5.81 1.02 -18.09
N HIS A 34 -6.60 0.12 -17.52
CA HIS A 34 -8.03 -0.03 -17.78
C HIS A 34 -8.89 0.61 -16.69
N ASP A 35 -10.12 1.00 -17.03
CA ASP A 35 -11.10 1.45 -16.03
C ASP A 35 -11.56 0.24 -15.20
N GLY A 36 -11.15 0.22 -13.93
CA GLY A 36 -11.46 -0.88 -13.03
C GLY A 36 -12.96 -1.13 -12.82
N SER A 37 -13.81 -0.10 -12.88
CA SER A 37 -15.26 -0.27 -12.72
C SER A 37 -15.87 -1.03 -13.90
N ILE A 38 -15.40 -0.75 -15.12
CA ILE A 38 -15.84 -1.47 -16.33
C ILE A 38 -15.41 -2.93 -16.27
N ILE A 39 -14.17 -3.20 -15.86
CA ILE A 39 -13.65 -4.57 -15.74
C ILE A 39 -14.44 -5.34 -14.68
N ILE A 40 -14.62 -4.77 -13.49
CA ILE A 40 -15.38 -5.41 -12.39
C ILE A 40 -16.80 -5.73 -12.82
N GLU A 41 -17.49 -4.79 -13.47
CA GLU A 41 -18.88 -5.00 -13.89
C GLU A 41 -18.99 -6.12 -14.93
N LYS A 42 -18.04 -6.20 -15.87
CA LYS A 42 -17.99 -7.33 -16.82
C LYS A 42 -17.76 -8.67 -16.11
N VAL A 43 -16.79 -8.74 -15.19
CA VAL A 43 -16.51 -9.99 -14.45
C VAL A 43 -17.69 -10.41 -13.58
N LYS A 44 -18.37 -9.48 -12.91
CA LYS A 44 -19.58 -9.76 -12.12
C LYS A 44 -20.73 -10.35 -12.91
N ASN A 45 -20.86 -9.96 -14.19
CA ASN A 45 -21.88 -10.49 -15.09
C ASN A 45 -21.50 -11.84 -15.71
N GLY A 46 -20.26 -12.30 -15.51
CA GLY A 46 -19.81 -13.65 -15.86
C GLY A 46 -20.22 -14.68 -14.81
N THR A 47 -19.83 -15.95 -15.06
CA THR A 47 -20.09 -17.05 -14.12
C THR A 47 -18.84 -17.92 -13.94
N GLY A 48 -18.76 -18.64 -12.83
CA GLY A 48 -17.65 -19.55 -12.56
C GLY A 48 -16.30 -18.84 -12.49
N ASN A 49 -15.34 -19.33 -13.28
CA ASN A 49 -13.96 -18.84 -13.33
C ASN A 49 -13.74 -17.75 -14.39
N PHE A 50 -14.80 -17.18 -14.98
CA PHE A 50 -14.67 -16.08 -15.93
C PHE A 50 -13.93 -14.90 -15.28
N GLY A 51 -12.99 -14.30 -16.01
CA GLY A 51 -12.17 -13.23 -15.45
C GLY A 51 -11.42 -12.41 -16.49
N PHE A 52 -10.56 -11.52 -16.01
CA PHE A 52 -9.74 -10.62 -16.82
C PHE A 52 -8.25 -10.97 -16.67
N ASP A 53 -7.62 -11.38 -17.76
CA ASP A 53 -6.16 -11.53 -17.86
C ASP A 53 -5.55 -10.15 -18.10
N ALA A 54 -5.05 -9.53 -17.04
CA ALA A 54 -4.44 -8.20 -17.10
C ALA A 54 -3.07 -8.18 -17.82
N GLY A 55 -2.41 -9.34 -17.99
CA GLY A 55 -1.13 -9.42 -18.71
C GLY A 55 -1.31 -9.43 -20.22
N LYS A 56 -2.45 -9.95 -20.70
CA LYS A 56 -2.85 -9.95 -22.11
C LYS A 56 -3.95 -8.96 -22.45
N GLU A 57 -4.53 -8.33 -21.44
CA GLU A 57 -5.63 -7.37 -21.54
C GLU A 57 -6.90 -7.95 -22.21
N VAL A 58 -7.21 -9.22 -21.93
CA VAL A 58 -8.37 -9.93 -22.48
C VAL A 58 -9.21 -10.58 -21.39
N PHE A 59 -10.50 -10.76 -21.68
CA PHE A 59 -11.35 -11.61 -20.86
C PHE A 59 -11.14 -13.07 -21.22
N VAL A 60 -11.14 -13.93 -20.21
CA VAL A 60 -10.97 -15.38 -20.34
C VAL A 60 -12.18 -16.08 -19.75
N ASP A 61 -12.65 -17.13 -20.44
CA ASP A 61 -13.79 -17.93 -19.98
C ASP A 61 -13.47 -18.73 -18.71
N ASP A 62 -12.21 -19.16 -18.57
CA ASP A 62 -11.69 -19.81 -17.38
C ASP A 62 -10.28 -19.30 -17.05
N MET A 63 -10.13 -18.66 -15.88
CA MET A 63 -8.83 -18.19 -15.38
C MET A 63 -7.84 -19.33 -15.08
N GLN A 64 -8.31 -20.54 -14.76
CA GLN A 64 -7.45 -21.71 -14.53
C GLN A 64 -6.80 -22.19 -15.82
N ASP A 65 -7.57 -22.27 -16.91
CA ASP A 65 -7.05 -22.62 -18.24
C ASP A 65 -6.07 -21.56 -18.76
N ALA A 66 -6.28 -20.29 -18.39
CA ALA A 66 -5.36 -19.19 -18.65
C ALA A 66 -4.08 -19.24 -17.78
N GLY A 67 -4.01 -20.15 -16.79
CA GLY A 67 -2.88 -20.30 -15.88
C GLY A 67 -2.82 -19.27 -14.74
N ILE A 68 -3.92 -18.54 -14.48
CA ILE A 68 -4.01 -17.50 -13.46
C ILE A 68 -4.76 -18.08 -12.25
N ILE A 69 -4.00 -18.61 -11.29
CA ILE A 69 -4.55 -19.37 -10.16
C ILE A 69 -4.07 -18.79 -8.83
N ASP A 70 -5.02 -18.44 -7.97
CA ASP A 70 -4.73 -18.05 -6.58
C ASP A 70 -5.00 -19.21 -5.62
N PRO A 71 -4.01 -19.61 -4.78
CA PRO A 71 -4.25 -20.64 -3.78
C PRO A 71 -5.31 -20.20 -2.77
N THR A 72 -6.28 -21.08 -2.49
CA THR A 72 -7.40 -20.79 -1.57
C THR A 72 -6.95 -20.28 -0.21
N LYS A 73 -5.85 -20.82 0.33
CA LYS A 73 -5.29 -20.38 1.62
C LYS A 73 -4.85 -18.91 1.57
N VAL A 74 -4.26 -18.47 0.46
CA VAL A 74 -3.75 -17.10 0.30
C VAL A 74 -4.91 -16.11 0.30
N ALA A 75 -5.91 -16.31 -0.57
CA ALA A 75 -7.07 -15.43 -0.65
C ALA A 75 -7.83 -15.35 0.69
N ARG A 76 -8.06 -16.49 1.34
CA ARG A 76 -8.75 -16.55 2.64
C ARG A 76 -7.97 -15.82 3.74
N THR A 77 -6.68 -16.12 3.88
CA THR A 77 -5.86 -15.52 4.93
C THR A 77 -5.65 -14.03 4.71
N ALA A 78 -5.50 -13.57 3.46
CA ALA A 78 -5.42 -12.16 3.13
C ALA A 78 -6.67 -11.40 3.59
N LEU A 79 -7.86 -11.91 3.25
CA LEU A 79 -9.12 -11.28 3.66
C LEU A 79 -9.30 -11.28 5.18
N GLN A 80 -8.99 -12.38 5.85
CA GLN A 80 -9.11 -12.49 7.31
C GLN A 80 -8.17 -11.51 8.03
N ASN A 81 -6.91 -11.43 7.60
CA ASN A 81 -5.94 -10.51 8.21
C ASN A 81 -6.34 -9.04 7.96
N ALA A 82 -6.78 -8.71 6.75
CA ALA A 82 -7.26 -7.37 6.42
C ALA A 82 -8.47 -6.98 7.28
N ALA A 83 -9.45 -7.88 7.42
CA ALA A 83 -10.61 -7.66 8.28
C ALA A 83 -10.22 -7.50 9.76
N SER A 84 -9.24 -8.28 10.25
CA SER A 84 -8.75 -8.17 11.62
C SER A 84 -8.12 -6.82 11.92
N VAL A 85 -7.28 -6.30 11.00
CA VAL A 85 -6.65 -4.98 11.16
C VAL A 85 -7.69 -3.88 11.03
N ALA A 86 -8.62 -3.98 10.07
CA ALA A 86 -9.69 -3.01 9.92
C ALA A 86 -10.59 -2.94 11.17
N ALA A 87 -10.94 -4.09 11.76
CA ALA A 87 -11.71 -4.14 12.99
C ALA A 87 -10.97 -3.46 14.15
N LEU A 88 -9.68 -3.78 14.33
CA LEU A 88 -8.84 -3.14 15.34
C LEU A 88 -8.85 -1.62 15.19
N LEU A 89 -8.61 -1.12 13.97
CA LEU A 89 -8.56 0.32 13.69
C LEU A 89 -9.91 1.01 13.90
N LEU A 90 -11.01 0.40 13.45
CA LEU A 90 -12.35 0.97 13.59
C LEU A 90 -12.80 1.09 15.05
N THR A 91 -12.32 0.22 15.94
CA THR A 91 -12.62 0.27 17.37
C THR A 91 -11.58 1.02 18.20
N THR A 92 -10.54 1.57 17.55
CA THR A 92 -9.49 2.32 18.23
C THR A 92 -9.87 3.79 18.33
N GLU A 93 -10.23 4.24 19.53
CA GLU A 93 -10.66 5.62 19.79
C GLU A 93 -9.49 6.63 19.89
N CYS A 94 -8.29 6.18 20.25
CA CYS A 94 -7.13 7.05 20.47
C CYS A 94 -5.80 6.37 20.10
N MET A 95 -4.89 7.14 19.50
CA MET A 95 -3.50 6.77 19.27
C MET A 95 -2.58 7.76 19.98
N ILE A 96 -1.64 7.24 20.76
CA ILE A 96 -0.64 8.03 21.48
C ILE A 96 0.69 7.87 20.75
N ALA A 97 1.35 8.98 20.43
CA ALA A 97 2.67 9.00 19.82
C ALA A 97 3.62 9.86 20.66
N GLU A 98 4.87 9.44 20.76
CA GLU A 98 5.94 10.24 21.37
C GLU A 98 6.44 11.29 20.37
N LYS A 99 6.70 12.51 20.85
CA LYS A 99 7.29 13.55 20.02
C LYS A 99 8.71 13.13 19.63
N PRO A 100 9.14 13.32 18.36
CA PRO A 100 10.53 13.12 17.98
C PRO A 100 11.45 13.91 18.91
N ALA A 101 12.45 13.24 19.49
CA ALA A 101 13.44 13.90 20.32
C ALA A 101 14.24 14.87 19.44
N ASP A 102 14.45 16.09 19.93
CA ASP A 102 15.43 16.98 19.33
C ASP A 102 16.79 16.27 19.41
N LYS A 103 17.46 16.10 18.26
CA LYS A 103 18.82 15.56 18.25
C LYS A 103 19.65 16.46 19.16
N ALA A 104 20.18 15.91 20.25
CA ALA A 104 21.13 16.63 21.07
C ALA A 104 22.22 17.19 20.15
N PRO A 105 22.59 18.48 20.24
CA PRO A 105 23.73 18.99 19.49
C PRO A 105 24.89 18.07 19.82
N MET A 106 25.40 17.36 18.79
CA MET A 106 26.62 16.56 18.90
C MET A 106 27.64 17.48 19.53
N GLY A 107 28.00 17.19 20.79
CA GLY A 107 28.85 18.07 21.58
C GLY A 107 30.10 18.32 20.79
N MET A 108 30.32 19.59 20.40
CA MET A 108 31.62 19.97 19.89
C MET A 108 32.63 19.61 20.98
N PRO A 109 33.70 18.86 20.65
CA PRO A 109 34.66 18.43 21.65
C PRO A 109 35.20 19.65 22.42
N PRO A 110 35.22 19.59 23.76
CA PRO A 110 35.73 20.68 24.57
C PRO A 110 37.25 20.74 24.44
N GLY A 111 37.76 21.81 23.83
CA GLY A 111 39.17 22.17 23.94
C GLY A 111 39.90 22.32 22.61
N GLY A 112 39.90 23.54 22.10
CA GLY A 112 40.89 24.04 21.15
C GLY A 112 41.16 25.50 21.51
N GLY A 113 42.05 25.70 22.47
CA GLY A 113 42.32 26.99 23.09
C GLY A 113 42.78 28.07 22.11
N MET A 114 42.37 29.29 22.45
CA MET A 114 42.94 30.59 22.12
C MET A 114 44.43 30.58 21.69
N GLY A 115 44.72 31.28 20.59
CA GLY A 115 45.95 32.07 20.46
C GLY A 115 47.12 31.44 19.70
N GLY A 116 47.40 31.96 18.50
CA GLY A 116 48.60 31.62 17.73
C GLY A 116 48.76 32.50 16.49
N MET A 117 49.41 33.63 16.68
CA MET A 117 49.76 34.67 15.71
C MET A 117 50.82 34.20 14.69
N GLY A 118 50.66 34.59 13.42
CA GLY A 118 51.79 34.96 12.55
C GLY A 118 52.14 34.05 11.36
N GLY A 119 52.37 34.68 10.20
CA GLY A 119 53.13 34.15 9.05
C GLY A 119 52.27 33.91 7.80
N MET A 120 51.99 34.92 6.98
CA MET A 120 52.82 35.36 5.83
C MET A 120 52.89 34.34 4.67
N GLY A 121 52.35 34.75 3.52
CA GLY A 121 53.01 34.52 2.23
C GLY A 121 52.39 33.50 1.28
N GLY A 122 51.59 34.00 0.35
CA GLY A 122 51.86 33.84 -1.09
C GLY A 122 51.48 32.54 -1.82
N MET A 123 50.95 32.73 -3.04
CA MET A 123 50.89 31.78 -4.15
C MET A 123 49.80 30.69 -4.00
N GLY A 124 48.85 30.46 -4.90
CA GLY A 124 48.78 30.70 -6.33
C GLY A 124 48.21 29.42 -6.98
N GLY A 125 47.35 29.56 -7.99
CA GLY A 125 46.89 28.45 -8.85
C GLY A 125 45.49 27.93 -8.51
N MET A 126 44.52 28.16 -9.40
CA MET A 126 43.99 27.15 -10.35
C MET A 126 43.20 26.06 -9.63
N GLY A 127 41.89 25.90 -9.80
CA GLY A 127 41.14 25.97 -11.05
C GLY A 127 40.62 24.56 -11.35
N GLY A 128 39.28 24.41 -11.33
CA GLY A 128 38.57 23.26 -11.87
C GLY A 128 38.62 21.96 -11.05
N MET A 129 37.47 21.35 -10.82
CA MET A 129 36.93 20.32 -11.74
C MET A 129 36.14 19.27 -10.93
N TYR A 130 34.86 19.13 -11.31
CA TYR A 130 33.87 18.11 -10.93
C TYR A 130 33.26 18.19 -9.52
#